data_AF-A0A926UJP9-F1
#
_entry.id   AF-A0A926UJP9-F1
#
_cell.length_a   1.000
_cell.length_b   1.000
_cell.length_c   1.000
_cell.angle_alpha   90.00
_cell.angle_beta   90.00
_cell.angle_gamma   90.00
#
_symmetry.space_group_name_H-M   'P 1'
#
loop_
_entity.id
_entity.type
_entity.pdbx_description
1 polymer ?
#
loop_
_entity_poly.entity_id
_entity_poly.type
_entity_poly.pdbx_seq_one_letter_code
_entity_poly.pdbx_strand_id
1 'polypeptide(L)' 'MILALVYLALAGAYLLVVPIAVLFYLQLRWHTAGSFERAFMYFLVFFFFPGLLVLSPIVNLRPRPRKIA' A
#
# COMPACT_ATOMS: atom_id res chain seq x y z
N MET A 1 -7.78 10.21 27.98
CA MET A 1 -7.21 8.91 27.56
C MET A 1 -7.82 8.37 26.27
N ILE A 2 -9.15 8.30 26.15
CA ILE A 2 -9.84 7.78 24.94
C ILE A 2 -9.40 8.51 23.65
N LEU A 3 -9.33 9.84 23.66
CA LEU A 3 -8.91 10.63 22.49
C LEU A 3 -7.52 10.24 21.98
N ALA A 4 -6.56 10.01 22.89
CA ALA A 4 -5.21 9.59 22.53
C ALA A 4 -5.20 8.19 21.89
N LEU A 5 -6.01 7.26 22.41
CA LEU A 5 -6.16 5.92 21.82
C LEU A 5 -6.80 5.99 20.43
N VAL A 6 -7.78 6.85 20.23
CA VAL A 6 -8.40 7.07 18.91
C VAL A 6 -7.37 7.58 17.91
N TYR A 7 -6.59 8.61 18.25
CA TYR A 7 -5.56 9.11 17.35
C TYR A 7 -4.44 8.10 17.11
N LEU A 8 -4.06 7.32 18.11
CA LEU A 8 -3.09 6.24 17.94
C LEU A 8 -3.61 5.18 16.97
N ALA A 9 -4.88 4.77 17.11
CA ALA A 9 -5.50 3.81 16.21
C ALA A 9 -5.60 4.35 14.78
N LEU A 10 -6.00 5.62 14.61
CA LEU A 10 -6.06 6.28 13.31
C LEU A 10 -4.66 6.38 12.67
N ALA A 11 -3.64 6.75 13.45
CA ALA A 11 -2.27 6.82 12.97
C ALA A 11 -1.74 5.44 12.57
N GLY A 12 -1.99 4.41 13.38
CA GLY A 12 -1.62 3.03 13.07
C GLY A 12 -2.32 2.51 11.81
N ALA A 13 -3.61 2.82 11.64
CA ALA A 13 -4.35 2.48 10.44
C ALA A 13 -3.76 3.19 9.21
N TYR A 14 -3.50 4.50 9.31
CA TYR A 14 -3.02 5.33 8.21
C TYR A 14 -1.57 5.04 7.80
N LEU A 15 -0.68 4.75 8.75
CA LEU A 15 0.75 4.54 8.46
C LEU A 15 1.12 3.08 8.19
N LEU A 16 0.35 2.11 8.67
CA LEU A 16 0.69 0.69 8.55
C LEU A 16 -0.41 -0.11 7.86
N VAL A 17 -1.61 -0.18 8.44
CA VAL A 17 -2.65 -1.12 7.99
C VAL A 17 -3.11 -0.83 6.55
N VAL A 18 -3.50 0.42 6.28
CA VAL A 18 -4.00 0.81 4.96
C VAL A 18 -2.89 0.81 3.90
N PRO A 19 -1.68 1.35 4.15
CA PRO A 19 -0.56 1.26 3.21
C PRO A 19 -0.20 -0.19 2.82
N ILE A 20 -0.23 -1.14 3.76
CA ILE A 20 -0.03 -2.56 3.46
C ILE A 20 -1.10 -3.06 2.48
N ALA A 21 -2.38 -2.74 2.74
CA ALA A 21 -3.47 -3.12 1.84
C ALA A 21 -3.33 -2.49 0.44
N VAL A 22 -2.88 -1.23 0.37
CA VAL A 22 -2.59 -0.54 -0.90
C VAL A 22 -1.48 -1.25 -1.66
N LEU A 23 -0.37 -1.65 -1.01
CA LEU A 23 0.70 -2.41 -1.67
C LEU A 23 0.22 -3.73 -2.25
N PHE A 24 -0.63 -4.47 -1.53
CA PHE A 24 -1.25 -5.70 -2.05
C PHE A 24 -2.15 -5.43 -3.25
N TYR A 25 -2.99 -4.40 -3.17
CA TYR A 25 -3.89 -4.03 -4.26
C TYR A 25 -3.12 -3.63 -5.53
N LEU A 26 -2.08 -2.80 -5.37
CA LEU A 26 -1.19 -2.42 -6.46
C LEU A 26 -0.54 -3.67 -7.06
N GLN A 27 0.08 -4.54 -6.26
CA GLN A 27 0.75 -5.75 -6.76
C GLN A 27 -0.20 -6.65 -7.56
N LEU A 28 -1.44 -6.83 -7.10
CA LEU A 28 -2.40 -7.73 -7.72
C LEU A 28 -2.87 -7.24 -9.10
N ARG A 29 -3.09 -5.93 -9.26
CA ARG A 29 -3.77 -5.37 -10.44
C ARG A 29 -2.92 -4.42 -11.27
N TRP A 30 -1.65 -4.20 -10.92
CA TRP A 30 -0.79 -3.25 -11.61
C TRP A 30 -0.71 -3.45 -13.13
N HIS A 31 -0.76 -4.69 -13.64
CA HIS A 31 -0.65 -4.95 -15.07
C HIS A 31 -2.00 -5.10 -15.78
N THR A 32 -3.12 -5.12 -15.05
CA THR A 32 -4.47 -5.38 -15.58
C THR A 32 -5.46 -4.25 -15.32
N ALA A 33 -5.09 -3.24 -14.54
CA ALA A 33 -5.95 -2.10 -14.20
C ALA A 33 -6.29 -1.24 -15.43
N GLY A 34 -7.56 -0.83 -15.51
CA GLY A 34 -8.05 0.15 -16.51
C GLY A 34 -7.62 1.59 -16.18
N SER A 35 -7.96 2.56 -17.04
CA SER A 35 -7.54 3.97 -16.91
C SER A 35 -8.05 4.65 -15.63
N PHE A 36 -9.36 4.53 -15.34
CA PHE A 36 -9.96 5.08 -14.12
C PHE A 36 -9.41 4.43 -12.85
N GLU A 37 -9.27 3.11 -12.87
CA GLU A 37 -8.69 2.35 -11.76
C GLU A 37 -7.24 2.77 -11.50
N ARG A 38 -6.45 2.96 -12.56
CA ARG A 38 -5.08 3.44 -12.44
C ARG A 38 -5.00 4.83 -11.81
N ALA A 39 -5.89 5.75 -12.20
CA ALA A 39 -5.95 7.08 -11.59
C ALA A 39 -6.26 7.00 -10.09
N PHE A 40 -7.21 6.13 -9.70
CA PHE A 40 -7.53 5.88 -8.30
C PHE A 40 -6.36 5.25 -7.53
N MET A 41 -5.64 4.30 -8.15
CA MET A 41 -4.41 3.73 -7.58
C MET A 41 -3.36 4.82 -7.28
N TYR A 42 -3.15 5.76 -8.20
CA TYR A 42 -2.23 6.88 -7.95
C TYR A 42 -2.70 7.77 -6.80
N PHE A 43 -3.99 8.09 -6.77
CA PHE A 43 -4.57 8.83 -5.65
C PHE A 43 -4.29 8.15 -4.30
N LEU A 44 -4.49 6.83 -4.20
CA LEU A 44 -4.20 6.08 -2.98
C LEU A 44 -2.71 6.14 -2.61
N VAL A 45 -1.81 6.03 -3.59
CA VAL A 45 -0.37 6.15 -3.34
C VAL A 45 -0.01 7.52 -2.77
N PHE A 46 -0.55 8.61 -3.32
CA PHE A 46 -0.28 9.96 -2.81
C PHE A 46 -0.93 10.21 -1.45
N PHE A 47 -2.17 9.75 -1.26
CA PHE A 47 -2.89 9.95 -0.01
C PHE A 47 -2.26 9.19 1.16
N PHE A 48 -1.67 8.02 0.92
CA PHE A 48 -0.99 7.20 1.93
C PHE A 48 0.54 7.18 1.78
N PHE A 49 1.10 8.15 1.05
CA PHE A 49 2.54 8.21 0.74
C PHE A 49 3.46 8.08 1.97
N PRO A 50 3.19 8.75 3.11
CA PRO A 50 4.06 8.63 4.29
C PRO A 50 4.16 7.18 4.80
N GLY A 51 3.05 6.44 4.83
CA GLY A 51 3.04 5.04 5.27
C GLY A 51 3.73 4.12 4.27
N LEU A 52 3.52 4.34 2.96
CA LEU A 52 4.23 3.60 1.92
C LEU A 52 5.76 3.81 1.98
N LEU A 53 6.20 5.01 2.31
CA LEU A 53 7.62 5.33 2.51
C LEU A 53 8.22 4.56 3.69
N VAL A 54 7.51 4.45 4.81
CA VAL A 54 7.92 3.66 5.99
C VAL A 54 8.09 2.17 5.63
N LEU A 55 7.22 1.63 4.79
CA LEU A 55 7.26 0.22 4.39
C LEU A 55 8.25 -0.07 3.24
N SER A 56 8.65 0.95 2.48
CA SER A 56 9.48 0.82 1.28
C SER A 56 10.80 0.06 1.44
N PRO A 57 11.57 0.17 2.56
CA PRO A 57 12.80 -0.60 2.70
C PRO A 57 12.56 -2.08 3.01
N ILE A 58 11.36 -2.46 3.45
CA ILE A 58 11.06 -3.82 3.92
C ILE A 58 10.42 -4.67 2.82
N VAL A 59 9.56 -4.05 2.00
CA VAL A 59 8.73 -4.78 1.04
C VAL A 59 9.49 -5.03 -0.26
N ASN A 60 9.67 -6.30 -0.63
CA ASN A 60 10.27 -6.70 -1.90
C ASN A 60 9.23 -7.34 -2.84
N LEU A 61 8.80 -6.60 -3.86
CA LEU A 61 7.82 -7.05 -4.86
C LEU A 61 8.46 -7.59 -6.14
N ARG A 62 9.73 -8.02 -6.08
CA ARG A 62 10.41 -8.59 -7.24
C ARG A 62 9.66 -9.84 -7.74
N PRO A 63 9.45 -9.98 -9.07
CA PRO A 63 8.93 -11.20 -9.66
C PRO A 63 9.75 -12.41 -9.23
N ARG A 64 9.07 -13.51 -8.89
CA ARG A 64 9.75 -14.76 -8.54
C ARG A 64 10.43 -15.35 -9.78
N PRO A 65 11.59 -16.02 -9.63
CA PRO A 65 12.24 -16.69 -10.75
C PRO A 65 11.30 -17.68 -11.42
N ARG A 66 11.26 -17.66 -12.75
CA ARG A 66 10.52 -18.66 -13.53
C ARG A 66 11.28 -19.98 -13.49
N LYS A 67 10.60 -21.07 -13.14
CA LYS A 67 11.17 -22.41 -13.33
C LYS A 67 11.20 -22.72 -14.83
N ILE A 68 12.38 -23.03 -15.34
CA ILE A 68 12.59 -23.53 -16.70
C ILE A 68 12.90 -25.01 -16.52
N ALA A 69 12.01 -25.88 -17.01
CA ALA A 69 12.22 -27.33 -17.04
C ALA A 69 13.03 -27.69 -18.28
#